data_AF-A0A915NSN7-F1
#
_entry.id   AF-A0A915NSN7-F1
#
_cell.length_a   1.000
_cell.length_b   1.000
_cell.length_c   1.000
_cell.angle_alpha   90.00
_cell.angle_beta   90.00
_cell.angle_gamma   90.00
#
_symmetry.space_group_name_H-M   'P 1'
#
loop_
_entity.id
_entity.type
_entity.pdbx_description
1 polymer ?
#
loop_
_entity_poly.entity_id
_entity_poly.type
_entity_poly.pdbx_seq_one_letter_code
_entity_poly.pdbx_strand_id
1 'polypeptide(L)'
;MINFRLPIPFGEINFTKTPEGETQFGIGSNVNIGGSGAESNLQFNKKKNGTAQVQTGGGVLVDGKKFGTNSTFGGGKEGLTADTDIQAGKHTLHGGVGKENEFIGDLTNAINDEKNNTKKPKI
;
A
#
# COMPACT_ATOMS: atom_id res chain seq x y z
N MET A 1 -22.78 13.89 4.82
CA MET A 1 -21.43 13.31 4.98
C MET A 1 -20.68 14.13 6.00
N ILE A 2 -20.11 13.52 7.04
CA ILE A 2 -19.24 14.22 8.00
C ILE A 2 -17.81 13.80 7.67
N ASN A 3 -16.97 14.76 7.31
CA ASN A 3 -15.55 14.55 7.04
C ASN A 3 -14.76 15.57 7.87
N PHE A 4 -13.85 15.08 8.70
CA PHE A 4 -12.94 15.90 9.49
C PHE A 4 -11.51 15.55 9.08
N ARG A 5 -10.72 16.57 8.73
CA ARG A 5 -9.30 16.43 8.39
C ARG A 5 -8.47 17.38 9.24
N LEU A 6 -7.49 16.85 9.96
CA LEU A 6 -6.49 17.63 10.68
C LEU A 6 -5.16 17.53 9.92
N PRO A 7 -4.72 18.60 9.22
CA PRO A 7 -3.39 18.62 8.62
C PRO A 7 -2.34 18.73 9.73
N ILE A 8 -1.27 17.95 9.60
CA ILE A 8 -0.05 18.07 10.40
C ILE A 8 1.14 18.29 9.45
N PRO A 9 2.24 18.92 9.88
CA PRO A 9 3.42 19.03 9.04
C PRO A 9 3.79 17.64 8.49
N PHE A 10 3.76 17.51 7.17
CA PHE A 10 4.04 16.28 6.43
C PHE A 10 3.04 15.12 6.64
N GLY A 11 1.76 15.41 6.94
CA GLY A 11 0.73 14.36 7.02
C GLY A 11 -0.71 14.85 7.23
N GLU A 12 -1.63 13.89 7.35
CA GLU A 12 -3.04 14.14 7.65
C GLU A 12 -3.64 13.07 8.57
N ILE A 13 -4.56 13.48 9.43
CA ILE A 13 -5.50 12.59 10.11
C ILE A 13 -6.87 12.83 9.49
N ASN A 14 -7.52 11.79 8.99
CA ASN A 14 -8.85 11.85 8.41
C ASN A 14 -9.85 10.98 9.16
N PHE A 15 -11.07 11.50 9.30
CA PHE A 15 -12.22 10.77 9.80
C PHE A 15 -13.41 11.06 8.90
N THR A 16 -13.96 10.02 8.29
CA THR A 16 -15.11 10.13 7.40
C THR A 16 -16.22 9.19 7.85
N LYS A 17 -17.45 9.71 7.90
CA LYS A 17 -18.66 8.92 8.06
C LYS A 17 -19.59 9.15 6.89
N THR A 18 -19.87 8.09 6.13
CA THR A 18 -20.76 8.16 4.98
C THR A 18 -22.23 8.15 5.43
N PRO A 19 -23.16 8.68 4.62
CA PRO A 19 -24.60 8.59 4.89
C PRO A 19 -25.09 7.14 5.00
N GLU A 20 -24.45 6.19 4.32
CA GLU A 20 -24.80 4.76 4.43
C GLU A 20 -24.35 4.12 5.75
N GLY A 21 -23.61 4.85 6.60
CA GLY A 21 -23.17 4.38 7.92
C GLY A 21 -21.77 3.75 7.91
N GLU A 22 -21.03 3.86 6.81
CA GLU A 22 -19.63 3.43 6.76
C GLU A 22 -18.76 4.44 7.54
N THR A 23 -17.78 3.92 8.27
CA THR A 23 -16.84 4.75 9.03
C THR A 23 -15.43 4.45 8.57
N GLN A 24 -14.70 5.49 8.25
CA GLN A 24 -13.31 5.45 7.85
C GLN A 24 -12.50 6.36 8.77
N PHE A 25 -11.41 5.84 9.28
CA PHE A 25 -10.40 6.58 10.02
C PHE A 25 -9.05 6.33 9.38
N GLY A 26 -8.26 7.37 9.16
CA GLY A 26 -6.95 7.22 8.56
C GLY A 26 -5.94 8.22 9.09
N ILE A 27 -4.69 7.79 9.11
CA ILE A 27 -3.52 8.62 9.39
C ILE A 27 -2.55 8.37 8.26
N GLY A 28 -2.04 9.45 7.65
CA GLY A 28 -1.01 9.38 6.63
C GLY A 28 0.08 10.40 6.90
N SER A 29 1.30 10.06 6.54
CA SER A 29 2.40 11.00 6.41
C SER A 29 3.11 10.79 5.08
N ASN A 30 3.59 11.89 4.49
CA ASN A 30 4.35 11.86 3.26
C ASN A 30 5.32 13.05 3.24
N VAL A 31 6.58 12.76 2.96
CA VAL A 31 7.63 13.74 2.68
C VAL A 31 8.23 13.34 1.34
N ASN A 32 8.32 14.28 0.39
CA ASN A 32 9.02 14.11 -0.87
C ASN A 32 9.81 15.37 -1.21
N ILE A 33 11.14 15.25 -1.25
CA ILE A 33 12.08 16.31 -1.58
C ILE A 33 12.95 15.82 -2.73
N GLY A 34 12.76 16.41 -3.91
CA GLY A 34 13.60 16.12 -5.07
C GLY A 34 13.56 14.64 -5.52
N GLY A 35 12.45 13.94 -5.31
CA GLY A 35 12.33 12.51 -5.64
C GLY A 35 12.89 11.57 -4.57
N SER A 36 13.34 12.09 -3.43
CA SER A 36 13.70 11.31 -2.25
C SER A 36 12.76 11.62 -1.10
N GLY A 37 12.31 10.61 -0.38
CA GLY A 37 11.22 10.80 0.56
C GLY A 37 10.81 9.55 1.31
N ALA A 38 9.80 9.70 2.16
CA ALA A 38 9.17 8.60 2.86
C ALA A 38 7.68 8.87 3.05
N GLU A 39 6.91 7.80 3.09
CA GLU A 39 5.50 7.83 3.39
C GLU A 39 5.10 6.71 4.33
N SER A 40 4.05 6.96 5.10
CA SER A 40 3.33 5.93 5.82
C SER A 40 1.84 6.23 5.78
N ASN A 41 1.04 5.18 5.82
CA ASN A 41 -0.40 5.28 5.89
C ASN A 41 -0.95 4.16 6.76
N LEU A 42 -2.01 4.49 7.48
CA LEU A 42 -2.82 3.57 8.24
C LEU A 42 -4.26 3.99 8.04
N GLN A 43 -5.12 3.08 7.60
CA GLN A 43 -6.52 3.34 7.36
C GLN A 43 -7.35 2.19 7.90
N PHE A 44 -8.33 2.51 8.71
CA PHE A 44 -9.34 1.61 9.22
C PHE A 44 -10.66 1.93 8.52
N ASN A 45 -11.25 0.92 7.90
CA ASN A 45 -12.53 1.01 7.20
C ASN A 45 -13.50 0.02 7.83
N LYS A 46 -14.64 0.51 8.31
CA LYS A 46 -15.76 -0.31 8.77
C LYS A 46 -16.96 -0.07 7.86
N LYS A 47 -17.34 -1.10 7.11
CA LYS A 47 -18.51 -1.08 6.23
C LYS A 47 -19.78 -1.42 6.99
N LYS A 48 -20.93 -1.00 6.44
CA LYS A 48 -22.26 -1.27 7.00
C LYS A 48 -22.57 -2.77 7.11
N ASN A 49 -22.06 -3.58 6.19
CA ASN A 49 -22.29 -5.03 6.15
C ASN A 49 -21.56 -5.81 7.27
N GLY A 50 -20.82 -5.12 8.14
CA GLY A 50 -20.06 -5.72 9.25
C GLY A 50 -18.62 -6.06 8.87
N THR A 51 -18.21 -5.81 7.62
CA THR A 51 -16.81 -5.98 7.20
C THR A 51 -15.96 -4.88 7.79
N ALA A 52 -14.86 -5.26 8.44
CA ALA A 52 -13.82 -4.34 8.89
C ALA A 52 -12.54 -4.64 8.13
N GLN A 53 -11.81 -3.58 7.79
CA GLN A 53 -10.55 -3.66 7.07
C GLN A 53 -9.57 -2.64 7.64
N VAL A 54 -8.31 -3.05 7.72
CA VAL A 54 -7.15 -2.24 8.06
C VAL A 54 -6.22 -2.27 6.86
N GLN A 55 -5.94 -1.11 6.30
CA GLN A 55 -4.92 -0.92 5.28
C GLN A 55 -3.75 -0.21 5.94
N THR A 56 -2.57 -0.79 5.86
CA THR A 56 -1.34 -0.16 6.30
C THR A 56 -0.39 -0.11 5.14
N GLY A 57 0.34 0.98 5.00
CA GLY A 57 1.36 1.07 3.99
C GLY A 57 2.47 1.98 4.45
N GLY A 58 3.60 1.84 3.79
CA GLY A 58 4.72 2.71 4.01
C GLY A 58 5.86 2.35 3.10
N GLY A 59 6.68 3.35 2.82
CA GLY A 59 7.80 3.18 1.93
C GLY A 59 8.67 4.40 1.87
N VAL A 60 9.80 4.23 1.22
CA VAL A 60 10.72 5.29 0.86
C VAL A 60 10.70 5.51 -0.64
N LEU A 61 10.84 6.76 -1.03
CA LEU A 61 11.11 7.16 -2.40
C LEU A 61 12.61 7.42 -2.49
N VAL A 62 13.29 6.77 -3.44
CA VAL A 62 14.72 6.96 -3.72
C VAL A 62 14.86 7.20 -5.21
N ASP A 63 15.30 8.39 -5.60
CA ASP A 63 15.42 8.82 -7.01
C ASP A 63 14.13 8.57 -7.82
N GLY A 64 12.98 8.89 -7.24
CA GLY A 64 11.66 8.70 -7.86
C GLY A 64 11.16 7.25 -7.90
N LYS A 65 11.93 6.29 -7.37
CA LYS A 65 11.55 4.88 -7.26
C LYS A 65 11.05 4.56 -5.86
N LYS A 66 9.93 3.86 -5.76
CA LYS A 66 9.29 3.54 -4.49
C LYS A 66 9.71 2.17 -3.98
N PHE A 67 10.07 2.10 -2.71
CA PHE A 67 10.43 0.88 -2.00
C PHE A 67 9.63 0.80 -0.72
N GLY A 68 8.80 -0.23 -0.56
CA GLY A 68 7.90 -0.29 0.58
C GLY A 68 6.87 -1.39 0.49
N THR A 69 5.92 -1.37 1.41
CA THR A 69 4.87 -2.37 1.49
C THR A 69 3.52 -1.70 1.68
N ASN A 70 2.49 -2.25 1.04
CA ASN A 70 1.10 -1.91 1.28
C ASN A 70 0.37 -3.19 1.62
N SER A 71 -0.20 -3.29 2.81
CA SER A 71 -0.93 -4.46 3.28
C SER A 71 -2.36 -4.11 3.63
N THR A 72 -3.26 -5.05 3.37
CA THR A 72 -4.67 -4.97 3.66
C THR A 72 -5.10 -6.20 4.42
N PHE A 73 -5.58 -6.01 5.64
CA PHE A 73 -6.12 -7.07 6.48
C PHE A 73 -7.58 -6.78 6.75
N GLY A 74 -8.46 -7.75 6.56
CA GLY A 74 -9.88 -7.55 6.75
C GLY A 74 -10.62 -8.84 7.05
N GLY A 75 -11.81 -8.67 7.59
CA GLY A 75 -12.69 -9.77 7.93
C GLY A 75 -14.14 -9.32 7.92
N GLY A 76 -15.01 -10.17 7.40
CA GLY A 76 -16.44 -9.91 7.35
C GLY A 76 -17.23 -11.17 6.99
N LYS A 77 -18.50 -10.96 6.64
CA LYS A 77 -19.40 -12.06 6.22
C LYS A 77 -18.92 -12.79 4.97
N GLU A 78 -18.10 -12.13 4.15
CA GLU A 78 -17.57 -12.64 2.89
C GLU A 78 -16.23 -13.38 3.07
N GLY A 79 -15.68 -13.43 4.30
CA GLY A 79 -14.45 -14.13 4.63
C GLY A 79 -13.35 -13.23 5.20
N LEU A 80 -12.13 -13.75 5.20
CA LEU A 80 -10.93 -13.04 5.61
C LEU A 80 -10.14 -12.59 4.37
N THR A 81 -9.55 -11.41 4.47
CA THR A 81 -8.63 -10.86 3.47
C THR A 81 -7.31 -10.56 4.16
N ALA A 82 -6.21 -11.02 3.58
CA ALA A 82 -4.87 -10.63 3.98
C ALA A 82 -4.05 -10.54 2.70
N ASP A 83 -3.90 -9.31 2.21
CA ASP A 83 -3.16 -8.95 1.01
C ASP A 83 -1.95 -8.10 1.38
N THR A 84 -0.85 -8.26 0.65
CA THR A 84 0.37 -7.48 0.83
C THR A 84 1.07 -7.29 -0.51
N ASP A 85 1.24 -6.04 -0.92
CA ASP A 85 2.03 -5.66 -2.08
C ASP A 85 3.38 -5.12 -1.63
N ILE A 86 4.46 -5.64 -2.19
CA ILE A 86 5.83 -5.17 -1.94
C ILE A 86 6.31 -4.41 -3.17
N GLN A 87 6.51 -3.10 -3.03
CA GLN A 87 7.10 -2.26 -4.05
C GLN A 87 8.63 -2.31 -3.93
N ALA A 88 9.30 -2.69 -5.01
CA ALA A 88 10.75 -2.78 -5.15
C ALA A 88 11.20 -2.02 -6.41
N GLY A 89 11.08 -0.70 -6.35
CA GLY A 89 11.44 0.21 -7.43
C GLY A 89 10.48 0.14 -8.60
N LYS A 90 10.86 -0.62 -9.65
CA LYS A 90 10.01 -0.83 -10.85
C LYS A 90 9.15 -2.09 -10.77
N HIS A 91 9.34 -2.90 -9.73
CA HIS A 91 8.62 -4.14 -9.53
C HIS A 91 7.65 -4.00 -8.36
N THR A 92 6.51 -4.66 -8.49
CA THR A 92 5.58 -4.89 -7.38
C THR A 92 5.38 -6.38 -7.26
N LEU A 93 5.55 -6.92 -6.06
CA LEU A 93 5.26 -8.31 -5.75
C LEU A 93 3.91 -8.35 -5.04
N HIS A 94 2.91 -8.95 -5.68
CA HIS A 94 1.58 -9.07 -5.09
C HIS A 94 1.50 -10.36 -4.29
N GLY A 95 1.24 -10.23 -2.99
CA GLY A 95 1.10 -11.33 -2.06
C GLY A 95 -0.24 -11.28 -1.35
N GLY A 96 -0.61 -12.40 -0.75
CA GLY A 96 -1.85 -12.51 0.00
C GLY A 96 -2.48 -13.88 -0.14
N VAL A 97 -3.56 -14.08 0.61
CA VAL A 97 -4.34 -15.32 0.59
C VAL A 97 -4.90 -15.54 -0.81
N GLY A 98 -4.49 -16.62 -1.47
CA GLY A 98 -4.93 -16.96 -2.82
C GLY A 98 -4.16 -16.28 -3.95
N LYS A 99 -3.10 -15.52 -3.65
CA LYS A 99 -2.24 -14.84 -4.62
C LYS A 99 -0.85 -15.45 -4.74
N GLU A 100 -0.66 -16.67 -4.25
CA GLU A 100 0.66 -17.31 -4.18
C GLU A 100 1.27 -17.49 -5.59
N ASN A 101 0.46 -17.84 -6.59
CA ASN A 101 0.93 -17.97 -7.97
C ASN A 101 1.33 -16.63 -8.60
N GLU A 102 0.60 -15.56 -8.27
CA GLU A 102 0.90 -14.20 -8.72
C GLU A 102 2.22 -13.72 -8.11
N PHE A 103 2.40 -13.93 -6.80
CA PHE A 103 3.64 -13.63 -6.10
C PHE A 103 4.86 -14.30 -6.74
N ILE A 104 4.78 -15.60 -7.03
CA ILE A 104 5.88 -16.34 -7.65
C ILE A 104 6.14 -15.84 -9.09
N GLY A 105 5.09 -15.50 -9.82
CA GLY A 105 5.19 -14.88 -11.15
C GLY A 105 5.93 -13.54 -11.11
N ASP A 106 5.50 -12.64 -10.23
CA ASP A 106 6.12 -11.32 -10.03
C ASP A 106 7.58 -11.44 -9.61
N LEU A 107 7.87 -12.36 -8.68
CA LEU A 107 9.23 -12.61 -8.21
C LEU A 107 10.13 -13.11 -9.36
N THR A 108 9.62 -14.05 -10.16
CA THR A 108 10.36 -14.59 -11.31
C THR A 108 10.64 -13.50 -12.35
N ASN A 109 9.64 -12.66 -12.62
CA ASN A 109 9.78 -11.53 -13.54
C ASN A 109 10.82 -10.53 -13.03
N ALA A 110 10.78 -10.17 -11.75
CA ALA A 110 11.75 -9.27 -11.13
C ALA A 110 13.19 -9.81 -11.24
N ILE A 111 13.39 -11.10 -10.94
CA ILE A 111 14.70 -11.75 -11.05
C ILE A 111 15.20 -11.78 -12.50
N ASN A 112 14.33 -12.07 -13.47
CA ASN A 112 14.71 -12.13 -14.88
C ASN A 112 15.10 -10.75 -15.43
N ASP A 113 14.36 -9.72 -15.03
CA ASP A 113 14.67 -8.33 -15.38
C ASP A 113 16.01 -7.87 -14.81
N GLU A 114 16.31 -8.23 -13.56
CA GLU A 114 17.60 -7.96 -12.90
C GLU A 114 18.76 -8.64 -13.66
N LYS A 115 18.58 -9.90 -14.06
CA LYS A 115 19.55 -10.67 -14.86
C LYS A 115 19.77 -10.08 -16.26
N ASN A 116 18.73 -9.56 -16.88
CA ASN A 116 18.83 -8.97 -18.22
C ASN A 116 19.49 -7.58 -18.19
N ASN A 117 19.28 -6.80 -17.13
CA ASN A 117 19.97 -5.52 -16.94
C ASN A 117 21.46 -5.68 -16.61
N THR A 118 21.84 -6.73 -15.88
CA THR A 118 23.25 -7.02 -15.57
C THR A 118 24.03 -7.59 -16.76
N LYS A 119 23.35 -8.12 -17.79
CA LYS A 119 23.96 -8.62 -19.04
C LYS A 119 24.15 -7.57 -20.14
N LYS A 120 23.60 -6.35 -20.01
CA LYS A 120 23.89 -5.28 -20.96
C LYS A 120 25.29 -4.73 -20.68
N PRO A 121 26.24 -4.78 -21.63
CA PRO A 121 27.52 -4.10 -21.45
C PRO A 121 27.24 -2.60 -21.29
N LYS A 122 27.81 -1.99 -20.26
CA LYS A 122 27.96 -0.53 -20.22
C LYS A 122 28.89 -0.17 -21.37
N ILE A 123 28.32 0.38 -22.45
CA ILE A 123 29.07 1.00 -23.55
C ILE A 123 29.47 2.40 -23.09
#